data_AF-A0A7K3TIK0-F1
#
_entry.id   AF-A0A7K3TIK0-F1
#
_cell.length_a   1.000
_cell.length_b   1.000
_cell.length_c   1.000
_cell.angle_alpha   90.00
_cell.angle_beta   90.00
_cell.angle_gamma   90.00
#
_symmetry.space_group_name_H-M   'P 1'
#
loop_
_entity.id
_entity.type
_entity.pdbx_description
1 polymer ?
#
loop_
_entity_poly.entity_id
_entity_poly.type
_entity_poly.pdbx_seq_one_letter_code
_entity_poly.pdbx_strand_id
1 'polypeptide(L)' 'MAKLTLSIDERVIANGKQYAKKQGRTLSSIVEDYLSALGGGEAITPSPSVRALMGIGRGPADENAYRRHLVEKYQ' A
#
# COMPACT_ATOMS: atom_id res chain seq x y z
N MET A 1 -24.59 10.55 -0.22
CA MET A 1 -23.93 9.65 0.74
C MET A 1 -24.81 8.42 0.92
N ALA A 2 -24.24 7.23 0.81
CA ALA A 2 -24.91 5.98 1.14
C ALA A 2 -24.42 5.49 2.51
N LYS A 3 -25.28 4.81 3.28
CA LYS A 3 -24.94 4.25 4.59
C LYS A 3 -24.96 2.73 4.50
N LEU A 4 -23.85 2.11 4.88
CA LEU A 4 -23.72 0.67 5.02
C LEU A 4 -23.58 0.33 6.51
N THR A 5 -24.37 -0.64 6.99
CA THR A 5 -24.27 -1.17 8.35
C THR A 5 -23.73 -2.58 8.28
N LEU A 6 -22.64 -2.86 9.01
CA LEU A 6 -21.99 -4.16 9.07
C LEU A 6 -22.06 -4.71 10.48
N SER A 7 -22.45 -5.99 10.63
CA SER A 7 -22.32 -6.71 11.89
C SER A 7 -20.96 -7.38 11.94
N ILE A 8 -20.11 -6.93 12.87
CA ILE A 8 -18.73 -7.38 13.04
C ILE A 8 -18.40 -7.41 14.54
N ASP A 9 -17.48 -8.29 14.91
CA ASP A 9 -17.03 -8.45 16.31
C ASP A 9 -16.43 -7.14 16.86
N GLU A 10 -16.77 -6.79 18.10
CA GLU A 10 -16.30 -5.56 18.74
C GLU A 10 -14.77 -5.46 18.83
N ARG A 11 -14.08 -6.59 19.02
CA ARG A 11 -12.61 -6.65 19.05
C ARG A 11 -12.02 -6.27 17.71
N VAL A 12 -12.67 -6.67 16.61
CA VAL A 12 -12.26 -6.29 15.25
C VAL A 12 -12.44 -4.79 15.05
N ILE A 13 -13.56 -4.22 15.51
CA ILE A 13 -13.81 -2.77 15.46
C ILE A 13 -12.73 -2.01 16.25
N ALA A 14 -12.39 -2.47 17.45
CA ALA A 14 -11.37 -1.84 18.30
C ALA A 14 -9.99 -1.87 17.64
N ASN A 15 -9.57 -3.03 17.12
CA ASN A 15 -8.29 -3.18 16.42
C ASN A 15 -8.23 -2.29 15.18
N GLY A 16 -9.31 -2.25 14.39
CA GLY A 16 -9.41 -1.39 13.21
C GLY A 16 -9.31 0.09 13.54
N LYS A 17 -10.00 0.56 14.58
CA LYS A 17 -9.90 1.96 15.06
C LYS A 17 -8.49 2.29 15.55
N GLN A 18 -7.83 1.39 16.27
CA GLN A 18 -6.46 1.59 16.74
C GLN A 18 -5.48 1.70 15.57
N TYR A 19 -5.61 0.82 14.57
CA TYR A 19 -4.81 0.88 13.35
C TYR A 19 -5.04 2.21 12.62
N ALA A 20 -6.29 2.59 12.39
CA ALA A 20 -6.64 3.83 11.69
C ALA A 20 -6.02 5.06 12.38
N LYS A 21 -6.12 5.13 13.72
CA LYS A 21 -5.52 6.21 14.52
C LYS A 21 -4.00 6.27 14.35
N LYS A 22 -3.30 5.13 14.37
CA LYS A 22 -1.84 5.08 14.15
C LYS A 22 -1.44 5.60 12.78
N GLN A 23 -2.30 5.43 11.77
CA GLN A 23 -2.08 5.90 10.41
C GLN A 23 -2.62 7.32 10.14
N GLY A 24 -3.20 8.00 11.14
CA GLY A 24 -3.81 9.32 10.96
C GLY A 24 -5.07 9.30 10.07
N ARG A 25 -5.76 8.16 9.98
CA ARG A 25 -6.96 7.95 9.15
C ARG A 25 -8.17 7.56 9.99
N THR A 26 -9.36 7.61 9.39
CA THR A 26 -10.59 7.06 9.99
C THR A 26 -10.83 5.63 9.53
N LEU A 27 -11.49 4.82 10.36
CA LEU A 27 -11.84 3.44 10.00
C LEU A 27 -12.77 3.41 8.77
N SER A 28 -13.72 4.35 8.67
CA SER A 28 -14.62 4.44 7.53
C SER A 28 -13.87 4.72 6.22
N SER A 29 -12.89 5.63 6.22
CA SER A 29 -12.08 5.94 5.04
C SER A 29 -11.27 4.73 4.57
N ILE A 30 -10.75 3.92 5.50
CA ILE A 30 -10.01 2.69 5.14
C ILE A 30 -10.95 1.65 4.51
N VAL A 31 -12.15 1.48 5.07
CA VAL A 31 -13.15 0.52 4.54
C VAL A 31 -13.66 0.98 3.17
N GLU A 32 -13.88 2.28 2.99
CA GLU A 32 -14.31 2.86 1.72
C GLU A 32 -13.26 2.66 0.61
N ASP A 33 -11.98 2.90 0.90
CA ASP A 33 -10.88 2.59 -0.03
C ASP A 33 -10.86 1.12 -0.43
N TYR A 34 -11.01 0.22 0.56
CA TYR A 34 -10.99 -1.22 0.31
C TYR A 34 -12.15 -1.64 -0.60
N LEU A 35 -13.38 -1.20 -0.29
CA LEU A 35 -14.55 -1.51 -1.10
C LEU A 35 -14.42 -0.93 -2.51
N SER A 36 -13.82 0.26 -2.65
CA SER A 36 -13.54 0.88 -3.95
C SER A 36 -12.55 0.05 -4.79
N ALA A 37 -11.56 -0.57 -4.15
CA ALA A 37 -10.59 -1.44 -4.82
C ALA A 37 -11.18 -2.77 -5.32
N LEU A 38 -12.26 -3.27 -4.69
CA LEU A 38 -12.92 -4.53 -5.09
C LEU A 38 -13.59 -4.44 -6.46
N GLY A 39 -13.94 -3.24 -6.93
CA GLY A 39 -14.65 -3.03 -8.19
C GLY A 39 -13.83 -3.32 -9.45
N GLY A 40 -12.62 -3.89 -9.34
CA GLY A 40 -11.71 -4.04 -10.47
C GLY A 40 -11.34 -2.65 -11.01
N GLY A 41 -10.65 -1.88 -10.18
CA GLY A 41 -10.40 -0.47 -10.44
C GLY A 41 -9.73 -0.20 -11.79
N GLU A 42 -10.05 0.95 -12.38
CA GLU A 42 -9.13 1.65 -13.26
C GLU A 42 -7.72 1.54 -12.70
N ALA A 43 -6.76 1.19 -13.55
CA ALA A 43 -5.36 1.03 -13.17
C ALA A 43 -4.94 2.21 -12.29
N ILE A 44 -4.62 1.95 -11.02
CA ILE A 44 -4.12 2.95 -10.08
C ILE A 44 -2.94 3.61 -10.79
N THR A 45 -3.15 4.83 -11.28
CA THR A 45 -2.10 5.55 -11.99
C THR A 45 -1.11 5.94 -10.91
N PRO A 46 0.08 5.33 -10.88
CA PRO A 46 1.04 5.60 -9.83
C PRO A 46 1.43 7.06 -9.89
N SER A 47 1.53 7.69 -8.72
CA SER A 47 2.03 9.06 -8.61
C SER A 47 3.41 9.18 -9.29
N PRO A 48 3.82 10.37 -9.75
CA PRO A 48 5.11 10.55 -10.41
C PRO A 48 6.29 9.97 -9.61
N SER A 49 6.27 10.12 -8.28
CA SER A 49 7.29 9.55 -7.38
C SER A 49 7.27 8.02 -7.37
N VAL A 50 6.09 7.39 -7.31
CA VAL A 50 5.96 5.92 -7.36
C VAL A 50 6.37 5.38 -8.72
N ARG A 51 6.07 6.11 -9.80
CA ARG A 51 6.49 5.77 -11.17
C ARG A 51 8.01 5.85 -11.34
N ALA A 52 8.64 6.88 -10.79
CA ALA A 52 10.10 7.01 -10.78
C ALA A 52 10.76 5.85 -10.02
N LEU A 53 10.20 5.44 -8.87
CA LEU A 53 10.64 4.28 -8.11
C LEU A 53 10.38 2.94 -8.79
N MET A 54 9.35 2.81 -9.62
CA MET A 54 9.19 1.62 -10.46
C MET A 54 10.19 1.59 -11.63
N GLY A 55 10.64 2.75 -12.10
CA GLY A 55 11.64 2.88 -13.14
C GLY A 55 13.01 2.34 -12.74
N ILE A 56 13.42 2.50 -11.48
CA ILE A 56 14.72 1.99 -10.98
C ILE A 56 14.81 0.46 -10.97
N GLY A 57 13.67 -0.25 -10.98
CA GLY A 57 13.59 -1.71 -11.03
C GLY A 57 13.34 -2.28 -12.41
N ARG A 58 13.38 -1.46 -13.49
CA ARG A 58 13.18 -1.96 -14.86
C ARG A 58 14.44 -2.65 -15.37
N GLY A 59 14.40 -3.97 -15.40
CA GLY A 59 15.43 -4.83 -15.99
C GLY A 59 15.38 -6.22 -15.37
N PRO A 60 16.03 -7.23 -15.97
CA PRO A 60 16.22 -8.50 -15.29
C PRO A 60 16.96 -8.25 -13.98
N ALA A 61 16.40 -8.73 -12.87
CA ALA A 61 17.09 -8.67 -11.58
C ALA A 61 18.31 -9.59 -11.63
N ASP A 62 19.50 -9.02 -11.83
CA ASP A 62 20.78 -9.74 -11.77
C ASP A 62 21.35 -9.64 -10.36
N GLU A 63 21.27 -10.72 -9.60
CA GLU A 63 21.86 -10.81 -8.25
C GLU A 63 23.37 -10.51 -8.26
N ASN A 64 24.08 -10.81 -9.36
CA ASN A 64 25.49 -10.49 -9.47
C ASN A 64 25.76 -8.99 -9.63
N ALA A 65 24.82 -8.24 -10.24
CA ALA A 65 24.92 -6.78 -10.29
C ALA A 65 24.83 -6.17 -8.89
N TYR A 66 23.97 -6.73 -8.04
CA TYR A 66 23.88 -6.31 -6.63
C TYR A 66 25.15 -6.64 -5.84
N ARG A 67 25.70 -7.85 -6.02
CA ARG A 67 26.97 -8.25 -5.38
C ARG A 67 28.14 -7.35 -5.79
N ARG A 68 28.26 -7.00 -7.08
CA ARG A 68 29.28 -6.04 -7.57
C ARG A 68 29.13 -4.66 -6.92
N HIS A 69 27.90 -4.14 -6.84
CA HIS A 69 27.62 -2.86 -6.18
C HIS A 69 28.02 -2.85 -4.70
N LEU A 70 27.77 -3.94 -3.97
CA LEU A 70 28.17 -4.04 -2.55
C LEU A 70 29.70 -4.02 -2.40
N VAL A 71 30.45 -4.68 -3.30
CA VAL A 71 31.92 -4.65 -3.26
C VAL A 71 32.44 -3.22 -3.48
N GLU A 72 31.89 -2.48 -4.43
CA GLU A 72 32.32 -1.09 -4.70
C GLU A 72 31.94 -0.11 -3.58
N LYS A 73 30.81 -0.32 -2.90
CA LYS A 73 30.30 0.59 -1.87
C LYS A 73 31.07 0.51 -0.54
N TYR A 74 31.67 -0.63 -0.24
CA TYR A 74 32.35 -0.91 1.03
C TYR A 74 33.88 -1.03 0.88
N GLN A 75 34.43 -0.60 -0.25
CA GLN A 75 35.85 -0.27 -0.40
C GLN A 75 36.05 1.24 -0.34
#